data_AF-A0A7K2XLG4-F1
#
_entry.id   AF-A0A7K2XLG4-F1
#
_cell.length_a   1.000
_cell.length_b   1.000
_cell.length_c   1.000
_cell.angle_alpha   90.00
_cell.angle_beta   90.00
_cell.angle_gamma   90.00
#
_symmetry.space_group_name_H-M   'P 1'
#
loop_
_entity.id
_entity.type
_entity.pdbx_description
1 polymer ?
#
loop_
_entity_poly.entity_id
_entity_poly.type
_entity_poly.pdbx_seq_one_letter_code
_entity_poly.pdbx_strand_id
1 'polypeptide(L)'
;MGTRAHRRRASTRTKVVGAVVTAAVVGGAALAFTGTAQAASVGAAYTRTSSWTGGYTGQYVVTNETSAAQTDWTLEFDLPAGTTLGSLWNGEHTVSGRHVTVKPASWNRELAPGRSVTVGFVTSAAGEAGDPANCLINKASCSAGGPAPTPSGRPTEQPTATASPTATVRPTPTPTAP
;
A
#
# COMPACT_ATOMS: atom_id res chain seq x y z
N MET A 1 33.13 -39.81 -76.03
CA MET A 1 32.74 -38.61 -76.81
C MET A 1 31.42 -38.07 -76.27
N GLY A 2 31.32 -36.75 -76.04
CA GLY A 2 30.04 -36.08 -75.80
C GLY A 2 29.91 -35.36 -74.44
N THR A 3 30.40 -34.14 -74.38
CA THR A 3 30.21 -33.14 -73.30
C THR A 3 28.77 -32.61 -73.25
N ARG A 4 28.32 -32.12 -72.09
CA ARG A 4 27.90 -30.71 -71.84
C ARG A 4 27.05 -30.56 -70.57
N ALA A 5 27.41 -29.57 -69.76
CA ALA A 5 26.71 -29.09 -68.58
C ALA A 5 25.44 -28.30 -68.94
N HIS A 6 24.47 -28.16 -68.01
CA HIS A 6 24.11 -26.87 -67.39
C HIS A 6 22.91 -26.98 -66.41
N ARG A 7 23.22 -26.78 -65.12
CA ARG A 7 22.60 -25.92 -64.08
C ARG A 7 21.09 -25.54 -64.09
N ARG A 8 20.55 -25.66 -62.85
CA ARG A 8 19.50 -24.84 -62.15
C ARG A 8 18.05 -25.07 -62.63
N ARG A 9 16.98 -24.98 -61.82
CA ARG A 9 16.72 -24.48 -60.44
C ARG A 9 15.32 -24.97 -59.99
N ALA A 10 15.14 -25.13 -58.67
CA ALA A 10 13.93 -24.95 -57.82
C ALA A 10 12.59 -25.66 -58.19
N SER A 11 12.07 -26.60 -57.38
CA SER A 11 11.35 -26.45 -56.08
C SER A 11 9.91 -25.91 -56.26
N THR A 12 8.81 -26.47 -55.76
CA THR A 12 8.59 -27.26 -54.51
C THR A 12 7.25 -28.04 -54.56
N ARG A 13 7.23 -29.17 -53.83
CA ARG A 13 6.18 -30.18 -53.56
C ARG A 13 4.90 -29.64 -52.88
N THR A 14 3.69 -30.01 -53.30
CA THR A 14 2.84 -31.19 -52.96
C THR A 14 1.97 -31.02 -51.70
N LYS A 15 0.64 -31.00 -51.91
CA LYS A 15 -0.43 -31.17 -50.90
C LYS A 15 -0.60 -32.67 -50.58
N VAL A 16 -0.93 -33.07 -49.35
CA VAL A 16 -1.93 -34.14 -49.02
C VAL A 16 -2.40 -34.00 -47.55
N VAL A 17 -3.67 -34.38 -47.38
CA VAL A 17 -4.61 -34.42 -46.25
C VAL A 17 -4.30 -35.49 -45.17
N GLY A 18 -4.57 -35.13 -43.91
CA GLY A 18 -5.36 -35.91 -42.92
C GLY A 18 -4.78 -37.16 -42.22
N ALA A 19 -4.70 -37.11 -40.89
CA ALA A 19 -5.00 -38.22 -39.97
C ALA A 19 -5.22 -37.69 -38.53
N VAL A 20 -6.39 -37.98 -37.95
CA VAL A 20 -6.68 -37.79 -36.52
C VAL A 20 -6.29 -39.10 -35.80
N VAL A 21 -5.41 -39.01 -34.80
CA VAL A 21 -5.12 -40.10 -33.87
C VAL A 21 -5.18 -39.54 -32.44
N THR A 22 -6.17 -39.99 -31.68
CA THR A 22 -6.29 -39.75 -30.24
C THR A 22 -5.37 -40.70 -29.48
N ALA A 23 -4.42 -40.16 -28.70
CA ALA A 23 -3.68 -40.93 -27.69
C ALA A 23 -3.67 -40.13 -26.38
N ALA A 24 -4.38 -40.64 -25.38
CA ALA A 24 -4.38 -40.15 -24.02
C ALA A 24 -3.34 -40.93 -23.20
N VAL A 25 -2.27 -40.28 -22.74
CA VAL A 25 -1.45 -40.74 -21.60
C VAL A 25 -0.86 -39.51 -20.88
N VAL A 26 -1.39 -39.25 -19.69
CA VAL A 26 -0.79 -38.64 -18.49
C VAL A 26 0.50 -37.84 -18.72
N GLY A 27 0.39 -36.60 -19.19
CA GLY A 27 1.46 -35.62 -19.13
C GLY A 27 1.31 -34.81 -17.85
N GLY A 28 2.13 -35.07 -16.84
CA GLY A 28 2.27 -34.18 -15.70
C GLY A 28 2.64 -32.78 -16.20
N ALA A 29 1.68 -31.86 -16.16
CA ALA A 29 1.95 -30.47 -16.45
C ALA A 29 2.86 -29.95 -15.32
N ALA A 30 4.16 -29.89 -15.59
CA ALA A 30 5.05 -29.03 -14.84
C ALA A 30 4.52 -27.60 -15.03
N LEU A 31 3.77 -27.10 -14.05
CA LEU A 31 3.45 -25.68 -13.94
C LEU A 31 4.79 -24.97 -13.77
N ALA A 32 5.37 -24.52 -14.87
CA ALA A 32 6.43 -23.54 -14.85
C ALA A 32 5.83 -22.27 -14.23
N PHE A 33 5.97 -22.11 -12.91
CA PHE A 33 5.80 -20.82 -12.26
C PHE A 33 6.85 -19.90 -12.87
N THR A 34 6.48 -19.15 -13.91
CA THR A 34 7.21 -17.95 -14.29
C THR A 34 7.03 -17.00 -13.12
N GLY A 35 7.94 -17.08 -12.15
CA GLY A 35 8.04 -16.09 -11.10
C GLY A 35 8.23 -14.75 -11.79
N THR A 36 7.19 -13.92 -11.80
CA THR A 36 7.33 -12.52 -12.18
C THR A 36 8.32 -11.95 -11.19
N ALA A 37 9.53 -11.63 -11.64
CA ALA A 37 10.44 -10.81 -10.87
C ALA A 37 9.72 -9.47 -10.65
N GLN A 38 9.07 -9.33 -9.49
CA GLN A 38 8.48 -8.07 -9.11
C GLN A 38 9.64 -7.10 -8.96
N ALA A 39 9.65 -6.07 -9.81
CA ALA A 39 10.60 -4.98 -9.62
C ALA A 39 10.35 -4.43 -8.21
N ALA A 40 11.41 -4.30 -7.42
CA ALA A 40 11.33 -3.69 -6.11
C ALA A 40 10.65 -2.31 -6.25
N SER A 41 9.55 -2.11 -5.53
CA SER A 41 8.73 -0.90 -5.60
C SER A 41 8.50 -0.34 -4.21
N VAL A 42 7.83 0.81 -4.12
CA VAL A 42 7.24 1.23 -2.85
C VAL A 42 5.98 0.38 -2.65
N GLY A 43 5.87 -0.29 -1.50
CA GLY A 43 4.71 -1.08 -1.10
C GLY A 43 3.87 -0.34 -0.07
N ALA A 44 2.60 -0.73 0.06
CA ALA A 44 1.74 -0.27 1.14
C ALA A 44 0.82 -1.40 1.62
N ALA A 45 0.59 -1.47 2.93
CA ALA A 45 -0.28 -2.47 3.56
C ALA A 45 -1.26 -1.81 4.54
N TYR A 46 -2.54 -2.16 4.44
CA TYR A 46 -3.62 -1.62 5.28
C TYR A 46 -3.85 -2.47 6.54
N THR A 47 -4.21 -1.82 7.64
CA THR A 47 -4.79 -2.48 8.82
C THR A 47 -5.78 -1.55 9.52
N ARG A 48 -6.95 -2.07 9.91
CA ARG A 48 -7.85 -1.42 10.87
C ARG A 48 -7.34 -1.69 12.29
N THR A 49 -7.06 -0.64 13.06
CA THR A 49 -6.43 -0.77 14.39
C THR A 49 -7.41 -0.68 15.54
N SER A 50 -8.54 -0.01 15.36
CA SER A 50 -9.63 0.07 16.34
C SER A 50 -10.92 0.48 15.62
N SER A 51 -12.08 0.12 16.16
CA SER A 51 -13.39 0.48 15.62
C SER A 51 -14.41 0.77 16.71
N TRP A 52 -15.38 1.61 16.37
CA TRP A 52 -16.54 1.95 17.20
C TRP A 52 -17.75 2.18 16.30
N THR A 53 -18.94 2.27 16.90
CA THR A 53 -20.15 2.62 16.13
C THR A 53 -19.98 3.99 15.50
N GLY A 54 -20.04 4.06 14.18
CA GLY A 54 -19.90 5.32 13.43
C GLY A 54 -18.46 5.70 13.05
N GLY A 55 -17.46 4.83 13.25
CA GLY A 55 -16.09 5.11 12.77
C GLY A 55 -15.03 4.08 13.13
N TYR A 56 -13.83 4.27 12.61
CA TYR A 56 -12.67 3.46 12.96
C TYR A 56 -11.36 4.23 12.81
N THR A 57 -10.30 3.70 13.41
CA THR A 57 -8.93 4.10 13.14
C THR A 57 -8.28 3.08 12.22
N GLY A 58 -7.74 3.55 11.10
CA GLY A 58 -7.01 2.75 10.13
C GLY A 58 -5.57 3.22 9.99
N GLN A 59 -4.71 2.35 9.47
CA GLN A 59 -3.36 2.72 9.10
C GLN A 59 -2.91 2.05 7.80
N TYR A 60 -2.02 2.73 7.09
CA TYR A 60 -1.21 2.18 6.02
C TYR A 60 0.26 2.20 6.44
N VAL A 61 0.94 1.07 6.31
CA VAL A 61 2.39 1.01 6.40
C VAL A 61 2.94 1.09 4.98
N VAL A 62 3.60 2.20 4.66
CA VAL A 62 4.26 2.42 3.37
C VAL A 62 5.74 2.06 3.51
N THR A 63 6.22 1.14 2.69
CA THR A 63 7.59 0.59 2.75
C THR A 63 8.32 0.84 1.45
N ASN A 64 9.52 1.39 1.51
CA ASN A 64 10.37 1.52 0.33
C ASN A 64 11.18 0.22 0.15
N GLU A 65 10.77 -0.65 -0.76
CA GLU A 65 11.49 -1.90 -1.05
C GLU A 65 12.57 -1.70 -2.12
N THR A 66 12.68 -0.50 -2.69
CA THR A 66 13.68 -0.15 -3.72
C THR A 66 15.06 0.07 -3.11
N SER A 67 16.09 0.13 -3.96
CA SER A 67 17.47 0.42 -3.55
C SER A 67 17.80 1.92 -3.45
N ALA A 68 16.86 2.82 -3.74
CA ALA A 68 17.06 4.27 -3.72
C ALA A 68 16.09 4.93 -2.72
N ALA A 69 16.49 6.06 -2.13
CA ALA A 69 15.59 6.84 -1.28
C ALA A 69 14.43 7.41 -2.12
N GLN A 70 13.23 7.41 -1.55
CA GLN A 70 11.99 7.89 -2.20
C GLN A 70 11.51 9.14 -1.46
N THR A 71 11.17 10.21 -2.18
CA THR A 71 10.78 11.51 -1.56
C THR A 71 9.39 12.01 -1.93
N ASP A 72 8.71 11.30 -2.83
CA ASP A 72 7.50 11.72 -3.52
C ASP A 72 6.52 10.56 -3.69
N TRP A 73 6.52 9.61 -2.76
CA TRP A 73 5.56 8.52 -2.77
C TRP A 73 4.12 9.05 -2.67
N THR A 74 3.20 8.43 -3.39
CA THR A 74 1.78 8.82 -3.40
C THR A 74 0.94 7.59 -3.09
N LEU A 75 0.20 7.64 -1.99
CA LEU A 75 -0.76 6.62 -1.57
C LEU A 75 -2.18 7.10 -1.92
N GLU A 76 -2.93 6.28 -2.61
CA GLU A 76 -4.30 6.56 -3.03
C GLU A 76 -5.21 5.42 -2.56
N PHE A 77 -6.41 5.76 -2.08
CA PHE A 77 -7.43 4.77 -1.74
C PHE A 77 -8.83 5.38 -1.77
N ASP A 78 -9.85 4.55 -1.93
CA ASP A 78 -11.25 4.96 -1.92
C ASP A 78 -11.92 4.54 -0.62
N LEU A 79 -12.63 5.48 0.00
CA LEU A 79 -13.55 5.16 1.09
C LEU A 79 -14.90 4.66 0.54
N PRO A 80 -15.53 3.67 1.17
CA PRO A 80 -16.84 3.19 0.73
C PRO A 80 -17.92 4.25 0.96
N ALA A 81 -19.05 4.10 0.28
CA ALA A 81 -20.17 5.04 0.43
C ALA A 81 -20.64 5.09 1.90
N GLY A 82 -20.91 6.29 2.40
CA GLY A 82 -21.31 6.50 3.80
C GLY A 82 -20.15 6.56 4.80
N THR A 83 -18.90 6.34 4.38
CA THR A 83 -17.69 6.55 5.19
C THR A 83 -16.94 7.78 4.71
N THR A 84 -16.57 8.66 5.63
CA THR A 84 -15.82 9.88 5.35
C THR A 84 -14.52 9.91 6.15
N LEU A 85 -13.49 10.55 5.58
CA LEU A 85 -12.23 10.79 6.28
C LEU A 85 -12.44 11.92 7.31
N GLY A 86 -12.11 11.67 8.57
CA GLY A 86 -12.17 12.66 9.65
C GLY A 86 -10.84 13.36 9.87
N SER A 87 -9.77 12.59 10.07
CA SER A 87 -8.41 13.12 10.23
C SER A 87 -7.36 12.12 9.72
N LEU A 88 -6.18 12.63 9.39
CA LEU A 88 -5.03 11.84 8.95
C LEU A 88 -3.75 12.46 9.49
N TRP A 89 -2.78 11.62 9.87
CA TRP A 89 -1.47 12.04 10.36
C TRP A 89 -0.33 11.29 9.66
N ASN A 90 0.89 11.80 9.82
CA ASN A 90 2.12 11.33 9.14
C ASN A 90 2.06 11.38 7.60
N GLY A 91 1.14 12.18 7.04
CA GLY A 91 1.04 12.47 5.62
C GLY A 91 0.19 13.72 5.37
N GLU A 92 0.34 14.29 4.19
CA GLU A 92 -0.52 15.37 3.68
C GLU A 92 -1.58 14.75 2.76
N HIS A 93 -2.85 15.12 2.92
CA HIS A 93 -3.94 14.48 2.20
C HIS A 93 -4.86 15.46 1.48
N THR A 94 -5.44 14.99 0.38
CA THR A 94 -6.53 15.65 -0.33
C THR A 94 -7.66 14.65 -0.55
N VAL A 95 -8.91 15.11 -0.46
CA VAL A 95 -10.09 14.26 -0.69
C VAL A 95 -10.90 14.82 -1.85
N SER A 96 -11.21 13.97 -2.82
CA SER A 96 -12.12 14.28 -3.93
C SER A 96 -13.26 13.27 -3.95
N GLY A 97 -14.44 13.69 -3.50
CA GLY A 97 -15.57 12.79 -3.26
C GLY A 97 -15.21 11.75 -2.19
N ARG A 98 -14.94 10.51 -2.62
CA ARG A 98 -14.54 9.40 -1.76
C ARG A 98 -13.07 8.97 -1.94
N HIS A 99 -12.39 9.56 -2.93
CA HIS A 99 -11.02 9.25 -3.25
C HIS A 99 -10.08 10.08 -2.35
N VAL A 100 -9.20 9.40 -1.64
CA VAL A 100 -8.19 10.00 -0.77
C VAL A 100 -6.83 9.82 -1.41
N THR A 101 -6.11 10.92 -1.60
CA THR A 101 -4.72 10.93 -2.04
C THR A 101 -3.85 11.44 -0.89
N VAL A 102 -2.77 10.74 -0.59
CA VAL A 102 -1.85 11.03 0.51
C VAL A 102 -0.43 11.12 -0.03
N LYS A 103 0.29 12.15 0.42
CA LYS A 103 1.70 12.43 0.12
C LYS A 103 2.52 12.46 1.42
N PRO A 104 3.86 12.39 1.33
CA PRO A 104 4.71 12.45 2.50
C PRO A 104 4.52 13.81 3.19
N ALA A 105 4.51 13.83 4.52
CA ALA A 105 4.56 15.08 5.26
C ALA A 105 5.95 15.69 5.15
N SER A 106 6.04 17.02 5.31
CA SER A 106 7.32 17.74 5.22
C SER A 106 8.43 17.17 6.12
N TRP A 107 8.09 16.68 7.32
CA TRP A 107 9.05 16.14 8.30
C TRP A 107 9.48 14.68 8.06
N ASN A 108 8.76 13.92 7.23
CA ASN A 108 9.06 12.51 6.93
C ASN A 108 9.15 12.26 5.42
N ARG A 109 9.57 13.29 4.68
CA ARG A 109 9.56 13.30 3.22
C ARG A 109 10.45 12.24 2.61
N GLU A 110 11.63 12.01 3.17
CA GLU A 110 12.58 10.99 2.70
C GLU A 110 12.30 9.62 3.32
N LEU A 111 12.02 8.64 2.48
CA LEU A 111 11.87 7.24 2.84
C LEU A 111 13.06 6.45 2.28
N ALA A 112 14.06 6.18 3.14
CA ALA A 112 15.26 5.44 2.75
C ALA A 112 14.96 3.97 2.36
N PRO A 113 15.85 3.30 1.60
CA PRO A 113 15.72 1.89 1.26
C PRO A 113 15.46 0.99 2.48
N GLY A 114 14.47 0.10 2.38
CA GLY A 114 14.04 -0.82 3.44
C GLY A 114 13.36 -0.15 4.64
N ARG A 115 13.09 1.16 4.59
CA ARG A 115 12.38 1.88 5.67
C ARG A 115 10.89 1.98 5.39
N SER A 116 10.16 2.20 6.47
CA SER A 116 8.70 2.33 6.43
C SER A 116 8.23 3.57 7.17
N VAL A 117 7.11 4.13 6.71
CA VAL A 117 6.35 5.16 7.39
C VAL A 117 4.93 4.65 7.62
N THR A 118 4.37 4.93 8.80
CA THR A 118 2.97 4.58 9.10
C THR A 118 2.11 5.82 8.99
N VAL A 119 1.21 5.82 8.00
CA VAL A 119 0.16 6.82 7.83
C VAL A 119 -1.07 6.32 8.57
N GLY A 120 -1.58 7.09 9.52
CA GLY A 120 -2.78 6.73 10.26
C GLY A 120 -3.92 7.70 9.96
N PHE A 121 -5.15 7.22 10.07
CA PHE A 121 -6.34 8.02 9.80
C PHE A 121 -7.54 7.57 10.64
N VAL A 122 -8.48 8.48 10.84
CA VAL A 122 -9.77 8.22 11.49
C VAL A 122 -10.88 8.47 10.49
N THR A 123 -11.88 7.59 10.49
CA THR A 123 -13.10 7.73 9.68
C THR A 123 -14.33 8.02 10.53
N SER A 124 -15.36 8.55 9.86
CA SER A 124 -16.69 8.73 10.41
C SER A 124 -17.74 8.18 9.43
N ALA A 125 -18.84 7.67 9.97
CA ALA A 125 -19.99 7.16 9.23
C ALA A 125 -21.27 7.30 10.07
N ALA A 126 -22.44 7.34 9.42
CA ALA A 126 -23.73 7.33 10.12
C ALA A 126 -24.10 5.95 10.71
N GLY A 127 -23.40 4.90 10.26
CA GLY A 127 -23.55 3.51 10.72
C GLY A 127 -22.19 2.82 10.74
N GLU A 128 -22.13 1.55 10.35
CA GLU A 128 -20.85 0.85 10.27
C GLU A 128 -19.99 1.43 9.14
N ALA A 129 -18.78 1.85 9.50
CA ALA A 129 -17.81 2.39 8.54
C ALA A 129 -17.11 1.23 7.81
N GLY A 130 -17.00 1.32 6.48
CA GLY A 130 -16.36 0.29 5.68
C GLY A 130 -14.86 0.52 5.48
N ASP A 131 -14.13 -0.57 5.21
CA ASP A 131 -12.69 -0.52 4.93
C ASP A 131 -12.39 0.10 3.56
N PRO A 132 -11.21 0.72 3.39
CA PRO A 132 -10.82 1.33 2.13
C PRO A 132 -10.60 0.27 1.03
N ALA A 133 -10.86 0.67 -0.21
CA ALA A 133 -10.66 -0.14 -1.41
C ALA A 133 -9.76 0.59 -2.42
N ASN A 134 -9.44 -0.08 -3.53
CA ASN A 134 -8.65 0.49 -4.65
C ASN A 134 -7.34 1.15 -4.22
N CYS A 135 -6.65 0.52 -3.24
CA CYS A 135 -5.40 1.06 -2.76
C CYS A 135 -4.32 1.01 -3.84
N LEU A 136 -3.73 2.16 -4.14
CA LEU A 136 -2.57 2.31 -5.01
C LEU A 136 -1.44 3.01 -4.28
N ILE A 137 -0.22 2.54 -4.46
CA ILE A 137 1.02 3.19 -4.03
C ILE A 137 1.89 3.42 -5.25
N ASN A 138 2.18 4.68 -5.57
CA ASN A 138 2.87 5.06 -6.80
C ASN A 138 2.22 4.44 -8.07
N LYS A 139 0.88 4.41 -8.10
CA LYS A 139 0.04 3.79 -9.16
C LYS A 139 0.11 2.26 -9.25
N ALA A 140 0.90 1.59 -8.41
CA ALA A 140 0.88 0.14 -8.28
C ALA A 140 -0.14 -0.29 -7.24
N SER A 141 -0.80 -1.44 -7.42
CA SER A 141 -1.71 -1.97 -6.42
C SER A 141 -1.00 -2.25 -5.10
N CYS A 142 -1.59 -1.83 -3.99
CA CYS A 142 -1.07 -2.15 -2.66
C CYS A 142 -1.05 -3.66 -2.43
N SER A 143 -0.01 -4.16 -1.76
CA SER A 143 0.09 -5.56 -1.39
C SER A 143 -0.96 -5.89 -0.32
N ALA A 144 -1.65 -7.02 -0.48
CA ALA A 144 -2.52 -7.55 0.56
C ALA A 144 -1.66 -8.02 1.74
N GLY A 145 -1.52 -7.16 2.75
CA GLY A 145 -1.10 -7.44 4.13
C GLY A 145 -0.15 -8.61 4.36
N GLY A 146 1.16 -8.34 4.32
CA GLY A 146 2.08 -9.04 5.23
C GLY A 146 1.85 -8.53 6.66
N PRO A 147 2.24 -9.30 7.71
CA PRO A 147 2.16 -8.81 9.09
C PRO A 147 2.85 -7.44 9.18
N ALA A 148 2.15 -6.46 9.76
CA ALA A 148 2.70 -5.14 9.97
C ALA A 148 4.11 -5.28 10.57
N PRO A 149 5.16 -4.65 10.00
CA PRO A 149 6.45 -4.65 10.66
C PRO A 149 6.25 -4.01 12.03
N THR A 150 6.57 -4.76 13.09
CA THR A 150 6.56 -4.24 14.45
C THR A 150 7.44 -3.00 14.47
N PRO A 151 6.94 -1.81 14.87
CA PRO A 151 7.79 -0.65 15.00
C PRO A 151 8.86 -0.94 16.07
N SER A 152 10.09 -1.25 15.66
CA SER A 152 11.26 -1.28 16.54
C SER A 152 11.63 0.16 16.86
N GLY A 153 10.82 0.79 17.72
CA GLY A 153 10.95 2.22 17.95
C GLY A 153 10.10 2.76 19.06
N ARG A 154 9.57 1.96 20.00
CA ARG A 154 9.13 2.53 21.28
C ARG A 154 10.39 3.12 21.94
N PRO A 155 10.52 4.46 22.09
CA PRO A 155 11.47 4.97 23.05
C PRO A 155 10.96 4.50 24.41
N THR A 156 11.76 3.74 25.15
CA THR A 156 11.45 3.33 26.54
C THR A 156 11.54 4.51 27.51
N GLU A 157 11.53 5.75 27.02
CA GLU A 157 11.41 6.91 27.89
C GLU A 157 9.92 7.20 28.09
N GLN A 158 9.36 6.49 29.05
CA GLN A 158 8.22 7.00 29.80
C GLN A 158 8.56 8.44 30.21
N PRO A 159 7.77 9.46 29.83
CA PRO A 159 7.92 10.77 30.42
C PRO A 159 7.75 10.60 31.92
N THR A 160 8.83 10.81 32.69
CA THR A 160 8.71 11.04 34.12
C THR A 160 7.73 12.18 34.27
N ALA A 161 6.59 11.92 34.94
CA ALA A 161 5.59 12.93 35.22
C ALA A 161 6.29 14.11 35.92
N THR A 162 6.46 15.22 35.22
CA THR A 162 6.77 16.50 35.85
C THR A 162 5.64 16.78 36.82
N ALA A 163 5.96 16.87 38.11
CA ALA A 163 5.01 17.13 39.17
C ALA A 163 4.07 18.28 38.80
N SER A 164 2.76 18.03 38.93
CA SER A 164 1.73 19.05 38.79
C SER A 164 2.06 20.24 39.69
N PRO A 165 2.09 21.49 39.19
CA PRO A 165 2.22 22.64 40.08
C PRO A 165 1.01 22.69 41.02
N THR A 166 1.27 22.71 42.32
CA THR A 166 0.29 22.94 43.37
C THR A 166 -0.47 24.24 43.09
N ALA A 167 -1.80 24.15 43.04
CA ALA A 167 -2.68 25.32 42.93
C ALA A 167 -2.38 26.32 44.05
N THR A 168 -1.94 27.53 43.69
CA THR A 168 -1.89 28.67 44.61
C THR A 168 -3.33 29.04 44.97
N VAL A 169 -3.70 28.84 46.23
CA VAL A 169 -5.01 29.23 46.77
C VAL A 169 -5.17 30.75 46.62
N ARG A 170 -6.21 31.17 45.89
CA ARG A 170 -6.64 32.57 45.81
C ARG A 170 -7.19 33.00 47.18
N PRO A 171 -6.69 34.06 47.83
CA PRO A 171 -7.28 34.53 49.07
C PRO A 171 -8.69 35.08 48.81
N THR A 172 -9.64 34.63 49.62
CA THR A 172 -11.02 35.12 49.69
C THR A 172 -11.02 36.59 50.12
N PRO A 173 -11.67 37.52 49.39
CA PRO A 173 -11.86 38.88 49.89
C PRO A 173 -12.88 38.87 51.03
N THR A 174 -12.49 39.38 52.19
CA THR A 174 -13.38 39.64 53.34
C THR A 174 -14.41 40.71 52.95
N PRO A 175 -15.72 40.47 53.09
CA PRO A 175 -16.71 41.52 52.94
C PRO A 175 -16.70 42.46 54.15
N THR A 176 -16.49 43.76 53.89
CA THR A 176 -16.68 44.86 54.84
C THR A 176 -18.13 45.34 54.80
N ALA A 177 -18.79 45.44 55.95
CA ALA A 177 -19.97 46.28 56.16
C ALA A 177 -20.28 46.45 57.66
N PRO A 178 -21.05 47.47 58.04
CA PRO A 178 -20.73 48.90 58.08
C PRO A 178 -20.17 49.37 59.44
#